data_AF-A0A7J4J8N9-F1
#
_entry.id   AF-A0A7J4J8N9-F1
#
_cell.length_a   1.000
_cell.length_b   1.000
_cell.length_c   1.000
_cell.angle_alpha   90.00
_cell.angle_beta   90.00
_cell.angle_gamma   90.00
#
_symmetry.space_group_name_H-M   'P 1'
#
loop_
_entity.id
_entity.type
_entity.pdbx_description
1 polymer ?
#
loop_
_entity_poly.entity_id
_entity_poly.type
_entity_poly.pdbx_seq_one_letter_code
_entity_poly.pdbx_strand_id
1 'polypeptide(L)' 'MKAYDLCKEIDEDDAPFIALALEINGYLLTGDDKLKRGLKIKGFDRFLLIEN' A
#
# COMPACT_ATOMS: atom_id res chain seq x y z
N MET A 1 -0.54 1.58 -12.96
CA MET A 1 -0.75 0.60 -11.87
C MET A 1 -2.11 0.87 -11.26
N LYS A 2 -3.01 -0.11 -11.18
CA LYS A 2 -4.32 0.06 -10.53
C LYS A 2 -4.23 -0.43 -9.08
N ALA A 3 -4.80 0.30 -8.13
CA ALA A 3 -4.79 -0.06 -6.71
C ALA A 3 -5.39 -1.46 -6.46
N TYR A 4 -6.47 -1.81 -7.17
CA TYR A 4 -7.09 -3.13 -7.08
C TYR A 4 -6.12 -4.27 -7.46
N ASP A 5 -5.28 -4.09 -8.49
CA ASP A 5 -4.31 -5.12 -8.89
C ASP A 5 -3.18 -5.31 -7.86
N LEU A 6 -2.93 -4.30 -7.04
CA LEU A 6 -1.99 -4.38 -5.91
C LEU A 6 -2.61 -5.13 -4.72
N CYS A 7 -3.89 -4.89 -4.45
CA CYS A 7 -4.58 -5.32 -3.24
C CYS A 7 -5.24 -6.70 -3.36
N LYS A 8 -5.77 -7.09 -4.52
CA LYS A 8 -6.66 -8.27 -4.68
C LYS A 8 -6.08 -9.62 -4.22
N GLU A 9 -4.76 -9.73 -4.09
CA GLU A 9 -4.07 -10.95 -3.64
C GLU A 9 -3.51 -10.84 -2.20
N ILE A 10 -3.68 -9.68 -1.55
CA ILE A 10 -3.15 -9.38 -0.23
C ILE A 10 -4.33 -9.18 0.74
N ASP A 11 -5.13 -8.15 0.46
CA ASP A 11 -6.34 -7.73 1.16
C ASP A 11 -7.08 -6.72 0.25
N GLU A 12 -8.32 -7.03 -0.12
CA GLU A 12 -9.12 -6.18 -1.02
C GLU A 12 -9.65 -4.91 -0.33
N ASP A 13 -9.82 -4.96 1.00
CA ASP A 13 -10.34 -3.85 1.78
C ASP A 13 -9.33 -2.69 1.88
N ASP A 14 -8.05 -2.96 1.63
CA ASP A 14 -7.00 -1.95 1.60
C ASP A 14 -6.96 -1.12 0.30
N ALA A 15 -7.70 -1.53 -0.74
CA ALA A 15 -7.65 -0.91 -2.06
C ALA A 15 -7.94 0.61 -2.06
N PRO A 16 -8.90 1.16 -1.28
CA PRO A 16 -9.14 2.60 -1.22
C PRO A 16 -7.93 3.40 -0.71
N PHE A 17 -7.19 2.88 0.29
CA PHE A 17 -6.04 3.59 0.86
C PHE A 17 -4.86 3.63 -0.13
N ILE A 18 -4.64 2.54 -0.87
CA ILE A 18 -3.63 2.50 -1.92
C ILE A 18 -4.03 3.38 -3.10
N ALA A 19 -5.30 3.39 -3.48
CA ALA A 19 -5.81 4.26 -4.53
C ALA A 19 -5.56 5.73 -4.17
N LEU A 20 -5.86 6.13 -2.94
CA LEU A 20 -5.58 7.47 -2.44
C LEU A 20 -4.09 7.80 -2.50
N ALA A 21 -3.22 6.91 -2.00
CA ALA A 21 -1.77 7.12 -2.03
C ALA A 21 -1.19 7.20 -3.45
N LEU A 22 -1.80 6.53 -4.43
CA LEU A 22 -1.43 6.65 -5.84
C LEU A 22 -1.90 7.97 -6.44
N GLU A 23 -3.15 8.35 -6.19
CA GLU A 23 -3.76 9.57 -6.73
C GLU A 23 -3.04 10.84 -6.26
N ILE A 24 -2.71 10.92 -4.97
CA ILE A 24 -2.03 12.09 -4.40
C ILE A 24 -0.50 12.01 -4.50
N ASN A 25 0.05 10.97 -5.14
CA ASN A 25 1.47 10.63 -5.12
C ASN A 25 2.06 10.62 -3.70
N GLY A 26 1.30 10.09 -2.75
CA GLY A 26 1.59 10.09 -1.33
C GLY A 26 2.29 8.83 -0.85
N TYR A 27 2.55 8.82 0.46
CA TYR A 27 3.08 7.66 1.19
C TYR A 27 1.95 6.97 1.95
N LEU A 28 1.98 5.64 2.00
CA LEU A 28 1.04 4.84 2.79
C LEU A 28 1.56 4.70 4.23
N LEU A 29 0.74 5.08 5.20
CA LEU A 29 0.96 4.74 6.60
C LEU A 29 0.17 3.48 6.93
N THR A 30 0.85 2.46 7.41
CA THR A 30 0.21 1.22 7.88
C THR A 30 1.09 0.51 8.90
N GLY A 31 0.45 -0.14 9.88
CA GLY A 31 1.11 -1.07 10.81
C GLY A 31 1.15 -2.51 10.28
N ASP A 32 0.53 -2.80 9.13
CA ASP A 32 0.44 -4.15 8.59
C ASP A 32 1.70 -4.54 7.79
N ASP A 33 2.50 -5.43 8.38
CA ASP A 33 3.74 -5.95 7.77
C ASP A 33 3.49 -6.95 6.62
N LYS A 34 2.35 -7.63 6.59
CA LYS A 34 1.96 -8.52 5.48
C LYS A 34 1.62 -7.66 4.26
N LEU A 35 0.83 -6.60 4.45
CA LEU A 35 0.50 -5.62 3.43
C LEU A 35 1.76 -4.96 2.87
N LYS A 36 2.62 -4.41 3.74
CA LYS A 36 3.90 -3.80 3.33
C LYS A 36 4.73 -4.71 2.45
N ARG A 37 4.92 -5.98 2.85
CA ARG A 37 5.72 -6.95 2.08
C ARG A 37 5.10 -7.27 0.73
N GLY A 38 3.79 -7.53 0.69
CA GLY A 38 3.09 -7.83 -0.56
C GLY A 38 3.15 -6.67 -1.55
N LEU A 39 2.98 -5.44 -1.06
CA LEU A 39 3.06 -4.23 -1.88
C LEU A 39 4.47 -3.94 -2.40
N LYS A 40 5.52 -4.16 -1.58
CA LYS A 40 6.91 -4.04 -2.02
C LYS A 40 7.23 -4.99 -3.17
N ILE A 41 6.79 -6.25 -3.09
CA ILE A 41 6.96 -7.24 -4.16
C ILE A 41 6.30 -6.78 -5.46
N LYS A 42 5.17 -6.07 -5.35
CA LYS A 42 4.42 -5.52 -6.49
C LYS A 42 4.91 -4.12 -6.94
N GLY A 43 6.01 -3.62 -6.39
CA GLY A 43 6.65 -2.37 -6.81
C GLY A 43 6.12 -1.10 -6.13
N PHE A 44 5.36 -1.21 -5.05
CA PHE A 44 4.97 -0.08 -4.21
C PHE A 44 5.88 -0.01 -2.97
N ASP A 45 6.66 1.07 -2.85
CA ASP A 45 7.69 1.25 -1.81
C ASP A 45 7.53 2.53 -0.97
N ARG A 46 6.48 3.32 -1.23
CA ARG A 46 6.22 4.59 -0.54
C ARG A 46 5.50 4.36 0.79
N PHE A 47 6.26 4.12 1.85
CA PHE A 47 5.73 3.96 3.21
C PHE A 47 6.23 5.03 4.16
N LEU A 48 5.37 5.49 5.07
CA LEU A 48 5.79 6.28 6.22
C LEU A 48 6.35 5.35 7.31
N LEU A 49 7.50 5.70 7.85
CA LEU A 49 8.09 5.07 9.04
C LEU A 49 7.71 5.94 10.25
N ILE A 50 7.15 5.32 11.28
CA ILE A 50 7.00 5.95 12.59
C ILE A 50 8.19 5.49 13.43
N GLU A 51 9.01 6.44 13.86
CA GLU A 51 9.99 6.23 14.92
C GLU A 51 9.30 6.43 16.27
N ASN A 52 9.55 5.51 17.22
CA ASN A 52 9.06 5.60 18.59
C ASN A 52 9.97 6.45 19.45
#